data_AF-A0A363MWG7-F1
#
_entry.id   AF-A0A363MWG7-F1
#
_cell.length_a   1.000
_cell.length_b   1.000
_cell.length_c   1.000
_cell.angle_alpha   90.00
_cell.angle_beta   90.00
_cell.angle_gamma   90.00
#
_symmetry.space_group_name_H-M   'P 1'
#
loop_
_entity.id
_entity.type
_entity.pdbx_description
1 polymer ?
#
loop_
_entity_poly.entity_id
_entity_poly.type
_entity_poly.pdbx_seq_one_letter_code
_entity_poly.pdbx_strand_id
1 'polypeptide(L)'
;MKTYFRNNGLSICFLILFGGTLIGQILFGFEEHNKELISEGGKIISLSSYLLSGHFIESTFENWESEFLQMGLFVVLTIFLKQKGSSESKKINQKEEVDREPDPNRKNAPWPVKKGGFILTLYKHSLSVSLLLLFLISLILHFYGSLKDENEKLLLEGKQLETISSFIKNSRFWFESFQNWQSEFLSVFAIVILSIYLRQIGSSQSKPVDAPNMETGV
;
A
#
# COMPACT_ATOMS: atom_id res chain seq x y z
N MET A 1 29.37 0.24 -9.74
CA MET A 1 28.15 0.99 -10.15
C MET A 1 27.23 0.17 -11.06
N LYS A 2 27.66 -0.31 -12.24
CA LYS A 2 26.80 -1.13 -13.13
C LYS A 2 26.12 -2.32 -12.44
N THR A 3 26.84 -3.04 -11.56
CA THR A 3 26.29 -4.16 -10.79
C THR A 3 25.24 -3.73 -9.76
N TYR A 4 25.38 -2.55 -9.15
CA TYR A 4 24.41 -2.05 -8.16
C TYR A 4 23.08 -1.70 -8.81
N PHE A 5 23.09 -0.93 -9.90
CA PHE A 5 21.87 -0.60 -10.65
C PHE A 5 21.21 -1.84 -11.24
N ARG A 6 22.00 -2.80 -11.76
CA ARG A 6 21.44 -4.07 -12.26
C ARG A 6 20.79 -4.89 -11.15
N ASN A 7 21.40 -4.97 -9.97
CA ASN A 7 20.89 -5.79 -8.87
C ASN A 7 19.70 -5.15 -8.14
N ASN A 8 19.53 -3.83 -8.24
CA ASN A 8 18.47 -3.07 -7.58
C ASN A 8 17.52 -2.38 -8.57
N GLY A 9 17.54 -2.80 -9.84
CA GLY A 9 16.84 -2.11 -10.93
C GLY A 9 15.33 -2.00 -10.70
N LEU A 10 14.71 -3.05 -10.14
CA LEU A 10 13.28 -3.06 -9.83
C LEU A 10 12.93 -1.97 -8.81
N SER A 11 13.58 -1.96 -7.65
CA SER A 11 13.33 -0.97 -6.59
C SER A 11 13.65 0.45 -7.03
N ILE A 12 14.75 0.66 -7.78
CA ILE A 12 15.11 1.99 -8.30
C ILE A 12 14.06 2.47 -9.30
N CYS A 13 13.61 1.60 -10.22
CA CYS A 13 12.58 1.94 -11.19
C CYS A 13 11.28 2.39 -10.51
N PHE A 14 10.75 1.59 -9.58
CA PHE A 14 9.53 1.93 -8.86
C PHE A 14 9.69 3.16 -7.96
N LEU A 15 10.87 3.39 -7.37
CA LEU A 15 11.14 4.62 -6.61
C LEU A 15 11.15 5.87 -7.50
N ILE A 16 11.68 5.77 -8.72
CA ILE A 16 11.66 6.88 -9.69
C ILE A 16 10.23 7.15 -10.16
N LEU A 17 9.47 6.10 -10.49
CA LEU A 17 8.07 6.24 -10.89
C LEU A 17 7.25 6.90 -9.77
N PHE A 18 7.38 6.40 -8.55
CA PHE A 18 6.75 6.98 -7.36
C PHE A 18 7.14 8.45 -7.16
N GLY A 19 8.43 8.78 -7.24
CA GLY A 19 8.89 10.17 -7.10
C GLY A 19 8.32 11.08 -8.19
N GLY A 20 8.27 10.59 -9.43
CA GLY A 20 7.69 11.32 -10.56
C GLY A 20 6.19 11.58 -10.39
N THR A 21 5.43 10.56 -9.99
CA THR A 21 3.98 10.71 -9.77
C THR A 21 3.67 11.55 -8.54
N LEU A 22 4.46 11.44 -7.46
CA LEU A 22 4.31 12.29 -6.27
C LEU A 22 4.59 13.76 -6.59
N ILE A 23 5.62 14.06 -7.39
CA ILE A 23 5.86 15.43 -7.88
C ILE A 23 4.67 15.91 -8.73
N GLY A 24 4.13 15.05 -9.60
CA GLY A 24 2.92 15.34 -10.36
C GLY A 24 1.74 15.70 -9.45
N GLN A 25 1.44 14.88 -8.44
CA GLN A 25 0.38 15.11 -7.47
C GLN A 25 0.59 16.43 -6.71
N ILE A 26 1.82 16.74 -6.30
CA ILE A 26 2.15 18.00 -5.62
C ILE A 26 1.83 19.20 -6.52
N LEU A 27 2.31 19.19 -7.77
CA LEU A 27 2.17 20.34 -8.68
C LEU A 27 0.72 20.55 -9.12
N PHE A 28 0.06 19.49 -9.60
CA PHE A 28 -1.30 19.59 -10.10
C PHE A 28 -2.33 19.72 -8.97
N GLY A 29 -2.12 19.04 -7.84
CA GLY A 29 -2.97 19.22 -6.67
C GLY A 29 -2.84 20.62 -6.06
N PHE A 30 -1.65 21.23 -6.09
CA PHE A 30 -1.47 22.62 -5.69
C PHE A 30 -2.27 23.59 -6.56
N GLU A 31 -2.25 23.38 -7.88
CA GLU A 31 -3.02 24.21 -8.81
C GLU A 31 -4.52 24.01 -8.61
N GLU A 32 -4.98 22.76 -8.51
CA GLU A 32 -6.39 22.41 -8.37
C GLU A 32 -6.98 22.93 -7.06
N HIS A 33 -6.28 22.70 -5.94
CA HIS A 33 -6.72 23.19 -4.64
C HIS A 33 -6.83 24.72 -4.59
N ASN A 34 -5.94 25.46 -5.27
CA ASN A 34 -6.08 26.91 -5.37
C ASN A 34 -7.28 27.34 -6.24
N LYS A 35 -7.65 26.58 -7.27
CA LYS A 35 -8.88 26.84 -8.04
C LYS A 35 -10.11 26.65 -7.17
N GLU A 36 -10.15 25.55 -6.41
CA GLU A 36 -11.22 25.27 -5.44
C GLU A 36 -11.34 26.40 -4.42
N LEU A 37 -10.23 26.78 -3.77
CA LEU A 37 -10.20 27.88 -2.80
C LEU A 37 -10.75 29.19 -3.39
N ILE A 38 -10.39 29.55 -4.63
CA ILE A 38 -10.93 30.76 -5.27
C ILE A 38 -12.44 30.62 -5.49
N SER A 39 -12.91 29.46 -5.94
CA SER A 39 -14.33 29.21 -6.20
C SER A 39 -15.19 29.24 -4.92
N GLU A 40 -14.60 28.87 -3.79
CA GLU A 40 -15.21 28.88 -2.47
C GLU A 40 -15.05 30.24 -1.74
N GLY A 41 -14.46 31.26 -2.39
CA GLY A 41 -14.26 32.59 -1.79
C GLY A 41 -13.06 32.69 -0.84
N GLY A 42 -12.22 31.66 -0.79
CA GLY A 42 -10.94 31.61 -0.11
C GLY A 42 -9.82 32.38 -0.82
N LYS A 43 -8.60 32.22 -0.32
CA LYS A 43 -7.39 32.88 -0.86
C LYS A 43 -6.40 31.83 -1.33
N ILE A 44 -5.71 32.13 -2.44
CA ILE A 44 -4.59 31.33 -2.94
C ILE A 44 -3.53 31.18 -1.84
N ILE A 45 -3.04 29.95 -1.67
CA ILE A 45 -1.98 29.62 -0.72
C ILE A 45 -0.65 29.38 -1.46
N SER A 46 0.45 29.43 -0.73
CA SER A 46 1.77 29.07 -1.26
C SER A 46 1.93 27.54 -1.37
N LEU A 47 2.84 27.08 -2.21
CA LEU A 47 3.17 25.65 -2.33
C LEU A 47 3.58 25.04 -0.98
N SER A 48 4.35 25.77 -0.17
CA SER A 48 4.75 25.33 1.17
C SER A 48 3.55 25.16 2.12
N SER A 49 2.53 26.02 2.00
CA SER A 49 1.30 25.92 2.79
C SER A 49 0.45 24.75 2.31
N TYR A 50 0.42 24.51 1.00
CA TYR A 50 -0.27 23.37 0.38
C TYR A 50 0.29 22.02 0.84
N LEU A 51 1.61 21.86 0.93
CA LEU A 51 2.21 20.62 1.45
C LEU A 51 1.83 20.29 2.90
N LEU A 52 1.27 21.25 3.62
CA LEU A 52 0.76 21.08 4.98
C LEU A 52 -0.77 21.12 5.03
N SER A 53 -1.48 21.34 3.91
CA SER A 53 -2.94 21.47 3.88
C SER A 53 -3.63 20.14 4.15
N GLY A 54 -4.93 20.20 4.50
CA GLY A 54 -5.75 19.00 4.62
C GLY A 54 -5.80 18.23 3.32
N HIS A 55 -6.14 18.94 2.22
CA HIS A 55 -6.21 18.41 0.86
C HIS A 55 -4.98 17.59 0.42
N PHE A 56 -3.76 18.08 0.63
CA PHE A 56 -2.56 17.34 0.22
C PHE A 56 -2.35 16.08 1.07
N ILE A 57 -2.51 16.21 2.40
CA ILE A 57 -2.27 15.12 3.33
C ILE A 57 -3.32 14.02 3.12
N GLU A 58 -4.59 14.38 3.03
CA GLU A 58 -5.71 13.48 2.77
C GLU A 58 -5.47 12.67 1.48
N SER A 59 -5.44 13.34 0.32
CA SER A 59 -5.26 12.68 -0.98
C SER A 59 -3.99 11.83 -1.08
N THR A 60 -2.91 12.17 -0.38
CA THR A 60 -1.69 11.37 -0.37
C THR A 60 -1.87 10.11 0.48
N PHE A 61 -2.33 10.26 1.71
CA PHE A 61 -2.37 9.16 2.66
C PHE A 61 -3.59 8.26 2.51
N GLU A 62 -4.70 8.76 1.93
CA GLU A 62 -5.85 7.96 1.48
C GLU A 62 -5.40 6.87 0.49
N ASN A 63 -4.57 7.23 -0.49
CA ASN A 63 -3.98 6.27 -1.42
C ASN A 63 -3.03 5.31 -0.69
N TRP A 64 -2.10 5.84 0.10
CA TRP A 64 -1.06 5.01 0.74
C TRP A 64 -1.64 4.02 1.76
N GLU A 65 -2.71 4.37 2.49
CA GLU A 65 -3.34 3.43 3.40
C GLU A 65 -3.87 2.21 2.66
N SER A 66 -4.49 2.39 1.49
CA SER A 66 -5.12 1.32 0.74
C SER A 66 -4.08 0.34 0.20
N GLU A 67 -2.97 0.85 -0.32
CA GLU A 67 -1.82 0.09 -0.81
C GLU A 67 -1.19 -0.78 0.29
N PHE A 68 -0.94 -0.21 1.46
CA PHE A 68 -0.37 -0.97 2.58
C PHE A 68 -1.36 -1.96 3.19
N LEU A 69 -2.65 -1.62 3.24
CA LEU A 69 -3.71 -2.53 3.67
C LEU A 69 -3.81 -3.73 2.73
N GLN A 70 -3.91 -3.47 1.42
CA GLN A 70 -3.97 -4.47 0.37
C GLN A 70 -2.77 -5.43 0.45
N MET A 71 -1.56 -4.89 0.45
CA MET A 71 -0.35 -5.69 0.49
C MET A 71 -0.22 -6.46 1.82
N GLY A 72 -0.55 -5.81 2.93
CA GLY A 72 -0.55 -6.44 4.26
C GLY A 72 -1.51 -7.62 4.36
N LEU A 73 -2.75 -7.43 3.90
CA LEU A 73 -3.75 -8.49 3.82
C LEU A 73 -3.30 -9.60 2.88
N PHE A 74 -2.78 -9.27 1.70
CA PHE A 74 -2.34 -10.27 0.73
C PHE A 74 -1.19 -11.15 1.30
N VAL A 75 -0.19 -10.54 1.94
CA VAL A 75 0.90 -11.27 2.63
C VAL A 75 0.38 -12.19 3.73
N VAL A 76 -0.56 -11.73 4.57
CA VAL A 76 -1.06 -12.53 5.71
C VAL A 76 -2.03 -13.61 5.25
N LEU A 77 -2.96 -13.29 4.34
CA LEU A 77 -4.00 -14.20 3.90
C LEU A 77 -3.41 -15.36 3.08
N THR A 78 -2.38 -15.13 2.27
CA THR A 78 -1.72 -16.20 1.47
C THR A 78 -0.99 -17.25 2.33
N ILE A 79 -0.79 -17.00 3.63
CA ILE A 79 -0.35 -18.02 4.59
C ILE A 79 -1.44 -19.11 4.74
N PHE A 80 -2.70 -18.71 4.81
CA PHE A 80 -3.85 -19.56 5.19
C PHE A 80 -4.74 -19.93 4.00
N LEU A 81 -4.98 -19.01 3.07
CA LEU A 81 -5.80 -19.18 1.89
C LEU A 81 -4.95 -19.68 0.72
N LYS A 82 -5.55 -20.56 -0.10
CA LYS A 82 -4.93 -21.11 -1.31
C LYS A 82 -5.93 -21.03 -2.45
N GLN A 83 -5.46 -20.63 -3.62
CA GLN A 83 -6.26 -20.58 -4.83
C GLN A 83 -5.67 -21.57 -5.84
N LYS A 84 -6.39 -22.67 -6.08
CA LYS A 84 -5.97 -23.66 -7.06
C LYS A 84 -5.79 -23.01 -8.43
N GLY A 85 -4.62 -23.22 -9.02
CA GLY A 85 -4.26 -22.73 -10.34
C GLY A 85 -3.54 -21.38 -10.36
N SER A 86 -3.57 -20.61 -9.27
CA SER A 86 -2.99 -19.27 -9.23
C SER A 86 -1.48 -19.32 -9.01
N SER A 87 -0.71 -18.40 -9.61
CA SER A 87 0.70 -18.17 -9.27
C SER A 87 0.88 -17.49 -7.91
N GLU A 88 -0.19 -16.87 -7.42
CA GLU A 88 -0.18 -15.94 -6.29
C GLU A 88 -0.41 -16.62 -4.93
N SER A 89 -0.48 -17.96 -4.90
CA SER A 89 -0.67 -18.71 -3.65
C SER A 89 0.12 -20.01 -3.64
N LYS A 90 0.35 -20.53 -2.43
CA LYS A 90 1.05 -21.78 -2.21
C LYS A 90 0.29 -22.98 -2.80
N LYS A 91 1.02 -24.03 -3.16
CA LYS A 91 0.50 -25.33 -3.58
C LYS A 91 -0.39 -25.94 -2.49
N ILE A 92 -1.47 -26.57 -2.94
CA ILE A 92 -2.44 -27.22 -2.05
C ILE A 92 -1.84 -28.50 -1.48
N ASN A 93 -1.93 -28.67 -0.15
CA ASN A 93 -1.48 -29.85 0.60
C ASN A 93 0.02 -30.17 0.44
N GLN A 94 0.85 -29.17 0.14
CA GLN A 94 2.30 -29.31 0.02
C GLN A 94 2.99 -28.26 0.89
N LYS A 95 4.10 -28.67 1.52
CA LYS A 95 4.99 -27.72 2.22
C LYS A 95 5.88 -27.05 1.17
N GLU A 96 6.07 -25.75 1.31
CA GLU A 96 6.97 -24.98 0.45
C GLU A 96 8.20 -24.50 1.23
N GLU A 97 9.23 -24.05 0.50
CA GLU A 97 10.49 -23.58 1.11
C GLU A 97 10.27 -22.36 2.03
N VAL A 98 9.20 -21.58 1.79
CA VAL A 98 8.78 -20.47 2.65
C VAL A 98 8.25 -20.91 4.02
N ASP A 99 7.82 -22.17 4.17
CA ASP A 99 7.31 -22.74 5.43
C ASP A 99 8.43 -23.39 6.28
N ARG A 100 9.68 -23.29 5.83
CA ARG A 100 10.83 -23.90 6.48
C ARG A 100 11.15 -23.21 7.82
N GLU A 101 11.38 -24.01 8.87
CA GLU A 101 11.85 -23.48 10.15
C GLU A 101 13.26 -22.84 10.03
N PRO A 102 13.51 -21.72 10.74
CA PRO A 102 14.83 -21.09 10.71
C PRO A 102 15.91 -21.98 11.31
N ASP A 103 17.04 -22.07 10.62
CA ASP A 103 18.24 -22.79 11.08
C ASP A 103 19.40 -21.80 11.23
N PRO A 104 19.94 -21.58 12.45
CA PRO A 104 21.05 -20.67 12.69
C PRO A 104 22.37 -21.14 12.07
N ASN A 105 22.49 -22.43 11.73
CA ASN A 105 23.69 -23.01 11.14
C ASN A 105 23.76 -22.88 9.61
N ARG A 106 22.67 -22.43 8.96
CA ARG A 106 22.68 -22.21 7.51
C ARG A 106 23.72 -21.16 7.12
N LYS A 107 24.38 -21.42 6.00
CA LYS A 107 25.31 -20.47 5.38
C LYS A 107 24.56 -19.15 5.14
N ASN A 108 25.14 -18.06 5.65
CA ASN A 108 24.56 -16.71 5.58
C ASN A 108 23.23 -16.53 6.34
N ALA A 109 22.93 -17.35 7.35
CA ALA A 109 21.78 -17.12 8.22
C ALA A 109 21.82 -15.68 8.80
N PRO A 110 20.72 -14.91 8.70
CA PRO A 110 20.65 -13.56 9.25
C PRO A 110 20.94 -13.55 10.75
N TRP A 111 21.51 -12.46 11.25
CA TRP A 111 21.80 -12.30 12.68
C TRP A 111 20.58 -12.56 13.61
N PRO A 112 19.34 -12.14 13.29
CA PRO A 112 18.18 -12.44 14.13
C PRO A 112 17.93 -13.93 14.30
N VAL A 113 18.17 -14.71 13.23
CA VAL A 113 18.06 -16.18 13.25
C VAL A 113 19.15 -16.79 14.12
N LYS A 114 20.38 -16.30 14.02
CA LYS A 114 21.50 -16.74 14.87
C LYS A 114 21.30 -16.39 16.35
N LYS A 115 20.66 -15.26 16.64
CA LYS A 115 20.42 -14.79 18.01
C LYS A 115 19.26 -15.53 18.69
N GLY A 116 18.22 -15.88 17.95
CA GLY A 116 17.04 -16.58 18.51
C GLY A 116 16.20 -15.72 19.44
N GLY A 117 15.36 -16.40 20.24
CA GLY A 117 14.49 -15.78 21.24
C GLY A 117 13.53 -14.74 20.67
N PHE A 118 13.23 -13.69 21.45
CA PHE A 118 12.29 -12.63 21.08
C PHE A 118 12.65 -11.90 19.78
N ILE A 119 13.95 -11.75 19.48
CA ILE A 119 14.42 -11.07 18.26
C ILE A 119 14.08 -11.89 17.02
N LEU A 120 14.23 -13.22 17.10
CA LEU A 120 13.77 -14.11 16.03
C LEU A 120 12.24 -14.05 15.89
N THR A 121 11.50 -14.01 16.98
CA THR A 121 10.04 -13.87 16.94
C THR A 121 9.62 -12.59 16.19
N LEU A 122 10.21 -11.44 16.53
CA LEU A 122 9.92 -10.20 15.81
C LEU A 122 10.33 -10.28 14.33
N TYR A 123 11.50 -10.85 14.05
CA TYR A 123 12.00 -11.00 12.68
C TYR A 123 11.14 -11.94 11.82
N LYS A 124 10.58 -13.02 12.40
CA LYS A 124 9.66 -13.94 11.71
C LYS A 124 8.39 -13.24 11.21
N HIS A 125 7.97 -12.16 11.86
CA HIS A 125 6.75 -11.42 11.53
C HIS A 125 7.00 -10.01 11.02
N SER A 126 8.27 -9.62 10.79
CA SER A 126 8.63 -8.22 10.57
C SER A 126 7.99 -7.64 9.31
N LEU A 127 7.81 -8.42 8.24
CA LEU A 127 7.17 -7.93 7.01
C LEU A 127 5.71 -7.51 7.27
N SER A 128 4.90 -8.40 7.85
CA SER A 128 3.50 -8.11 8.18
C SER A 128 3.39 -6.99 9.21
N VAL A 129 4.28 -6.95 10.21
CA VAL A 129 4.33 -5.86 11.19
C VAL A 129 4.68 -4.54 10.54
N SER A 130 5.66 -4.48 9.64
CA SER A 130 6.01 -3.26 8.91
C SER A 130 4.87 -2.77 8.04
N LEU A 131 4.20 -3.64 7.28
CA LEU A 131 3.04 -3.26 6.46
C LEU A 131 1.87 -2.76 7.33
N LEU A 132 1.60 -3.41 8.45
CA LEU A 132 0.58 -2.97 9.40
C LEU A 132 0.92 -1.60 9.99
N LEU A 133 2.18 -1.36 10.37
CA LEU A 133 2.60 -0.06 10.90
C LEU A 133 2.49 1.04 9.84
N LEU A 134 2.91 0.77 8.60
CA LEU A 134 2.76 1.71 7.49
C LEU A 134 1.29 2.02 7.22
N PHE A 135 0.43 1.00 7.19
CA PHE A 135 -1.02 1.18 7.09
C PHE A 135 -1.57 2.06 8.21
N LEU A 136 -1.24 1.76 9.48
CA LEU A 136 -1.75 2.53 10.62
C LEU A 136 -1.26 3.99 10.60
N ILE A 137 -0.01 4.23 10.23
CA ILE A 137 0.53 5.58 10.07
C ILE A 137 -0.21 6.31 8.96
N SER A 138 -0.39 5.67 7.80
CA SER A 138 -1.13 6.27 6.68
C SER A 138 -2.59 6.53 7.05
N LEU A 139 -3.29 5.60 7.67
CA LEU A 139 -4.69 5.76 8.10
C LEU A 139 -4.86 6.93 9.08
N ILE A 140 -3.93 7.09 10.02
CA ILE A 140 -3.94 8.22 10.96
C ILE A 140 -3.71 9.55 10.23
N LEU A 141 -2.76 9.59 9.30
CA LEU A 141 -2.45 10.80 8.53
C LEU A 141 -3.56 11.15 7.54
N HIS A 142 -4.16 10.16 6.89
CA HIS A 142 -5.36 10.29 6.07
C HIS A 142 -6.49 10.90 6.90
N PHE A 143 -6.86 10.28 8.03
CA PHE A 143 -7.90 10.81 8.92
C PHE A 143 -7.62 12.27 9.34
N TYR A 144 -6.38 12.57 9.72
CA TYR A 144 -5.97 13.93 10.08
C TYR A 144 -6.10 14.91 8.91
N GLY A 145 -5.67 14.50 7.71
CA GLY A 145 -5.81 15.26 6.47
C GLY A 145 -7.27 15.55 6.16
N SER A 146 -8.13 14.52 6.16
CA SER A 146 -9.55 14.64 5.82
C SER A 146 -10.29 15.53 6.80
N LEU A 147 -10.04 15.38 8.12
CA LEU A 147 -10.62 16.25 9.13
C LEU A 147 -10.17 17.70 8.97
N LYS A 148 -8.89 17.90 8.63
CA LYS A 148 -8.35 19.24 8.40
C LYS A 148 -8.96 19.89 7.16
N ASP A 149 -9.10 19.14 6.07
CA ASP A 149 -9.72 19.61 4.82
C ASP A 149 -11.20 19.95 5.02
N GLU A 150 -11.96 19.08 5.70
CA GLU A 150 -13.36 19.33 6.06
C GLU A 150 -13.51 20.61 6.88
N ASN A 151 -12.66 20.80 7.89
CA ASN A 151 -12.72 21.99 8.74
C ASN A 151 -12.30 23.27 8.01
N GLU A 152 -11.42 23.19 7.01
CA GLU A 152 -11.08 24.32 6.15
C GLU A 152 -12.30 24.77 5.34
N LYS A 153 -13.05 23.83 4.75
CA LYS A 153 -14.29 24.10 4.02
C LYS A 153 -15.39 24.66 4.94
N LEU A 154 -15.62 24.02 6.09
CA LEU A 154 -16.61 24.48 7.07
C LEU A 154 -16.30 25.90 7.57
N LEU A 155 -15.02 26.23 7.73
CA LEU A 155 -14.60 27.57 8.13
C LEU A 155 -14.91 28.62 7.06
N LEU A 156 -14.67 28.31 5.78
CA LEU A 156 -15.02 29.20 4.66
C LEU A 156 -16.52 29.44 4.57
N GLU A 157 -17.32 28.42 4.87
CA GLU A 157 -18.78 28.51 4.91
C GLU A 157 -19.34 29.16 6.19
N GLY A 158 -18.49 29.49 7.18
CA GLY A 158 -18.92 30.03 8.47
C GLY A 158 -19.69 29.04 9.34
N LYS A 159 -19.51 27.74 9.13
CA LYS A 159 -20.15 26.65 9.88
C LYS A 159 -19.30 26.24 11.09
N GLN A 160 -19.92 25.46 11.98
CA GLN A 160 -19.21 24.87 13.12
C GLN A 160 -18.24 23.78 12.64
N LEU A 161 -17.03 23.81 13.19
CA LEU A 161 -16.00 22.81 12.88
C LEU A 161 -16.37 21.43 13.44
N GLU A 162 -16.01 20.41 12.67
CA GLU A 162 -16.07 19.02 13.07
C GLU A 162 -15.03 18.68 14.14
N THR A 163 -15.40 17.75 15.02
CA THR A 163 -14.52 17.22 16.06
C THR A 163 -14.01 15.84 15.67
N ILE A 164 -12.87 15.43 16.22
CA ILE A 164 -12.28 14.09 15.97
C ILE A 164 -13.31 12.98 16.24
N SER A 165 -14.06 13.07 17.34
CA SER A 165 -15.01 12.03 17.76
C SER A 165 -16.25 11.94 16.86
N SER A 166 -16.66 13.07 16.27
CA SER A 166 -17.73 13.13 15.28
C SER A 166 -17.24 12.62 13.92
N PHE A 167 -16.09 13.13 13.47
CA PHE A 167 -15.57 12.88 12.14
C PHE A 167 -15.15 11.43 11.90
N ILE A 168 -14.68 10.70 12.92
CA ILE A 168 -14.37 9.25 12.78
C ILE A 168 -15.61 8.41 12.46
N LYS A 169 -16.81 8.92 12.70
CA LYS A 169 -18.08 8.27 12.34
C LYS A 169 -18.72 8.91 11.10
N ASN A 170 -18.12 9.97 10.56
CA ASN A 170 -18.63 10.69 9.40
C ASN A 170 -18.47 9.81 8.15
N SER A 171 -19.47 9.86 7.27
CA SER A 171 -19.48 9.08 6.04
C SER A 171 -18.35 9.45 5.09
N ARG A 172 -17.87 10.71 5.09
CA ARG A 172 -16.81 11.19 4.21
C ARG A 172 -15.51 10.39 4.38
N PHE A 173 -15.00 10.32 5.62
CA PHE A 173 -13.77 9.59 5.93
C PHE A 173 -13.83 8.11 5.51
N TRP A 174 -14.95 7.44 5.81
CA TRP A 174 -15.10 6.04 5.41
C TRP A 174 -15.34 5.87 3.91
N PHE A 175 -16.01 6.82 3.26
CA PHE A 175 -16.19 6.81 1.81
C PHE A 175 -14.82 6.89 1.11
N GLU A 176 -13.96 7.82 1.54
CA GLU A 176 -12.56 7.99 1.08
C GLU A 176 -11.75 6.67 1.21
N SER A 177 -11.78 6.04 2.39
CA SER A 177 -11.13 4.73 2.57
C SER A 177 -11.75 3.63 1.69
N PHE A 178 -13.08 3.45 1.73
CA PHE A 178 -13.73 2.33 1.05
C PHE A 178 -13.68 2.44 -0.48
N GLN A 179 -13.68 3.65 -1.06
CA GLN A 179 -13.56 3.83 -2.51
C GLN A 179 -12.19 3.37 -3.03
N ASN A 180 -11.12 3.52 -2.24
CA ASN A 180 -9.78 3.05 -2.61
C ASN A 180 -9.58 1.58 -2.28
N TRP A 181 -10.05 1.12 -1.11
CA TRP A 181 -9.87 -0.29 -0.73
C TRP A 181 -10.55 -1.23 -1.73
N GLN A 182 -11.72 -0.86 -2.24
CA GLN A 182 -12.41 -1.71 -3.22
C GLN A 182 -11.63 -1.88 -4.53
N SER A 183 -10.96 -0.83 -5.04
CA SER A 183 -10.17 -0.93 -6.28
C SER A 183 -8.91 -1.76 -6.04
N GLU A 184 -8.27 -1.60 -4.90
CA GLU A 184 -7.10 -2.39 -4.55
C GLU A 184 -7.42 -3.88 -4.40
N PHE A 185 -8.55 -4.20 -3.76
CA PHE A 185 -9.00 -5.59 -3.66
C PHE A 185 -9.41 -6.17 -5.02
N LEU A 186 -9.99 -5.36 -5.91
CA LEU A 186 -10.29 -5.78 -7.28
C LEU A 186 -9.02 -6.10 -8.06
N SER A 187 -7.97 -5.29 -7.93
CA SER A 187 -6.66 -5.52 -8.55
C SER A 187 -6.01 -6.83 -8.08
N VAL A 188 -6.05 -7.11 -6.77
CA VAL A 188 -5.57 -8.40 -6.22
C VAL A 188 -6.40 -9.56 -6.73
N PHE A 189 -7.73 -9.45 -6.70
CA PHE A 189 -8.62 -10.47 -7.24
C PHE A 189 -8.30 -10.75 -8.71
N ALA A 190 -8.10 -9.69 -9.50
CA ALA A 190 -7.76 -9.81 -10.91
C ALA A 190 -6.46 -10.58 -11.11
N ILE A 191 -5.35 -10.22 -10.44
CA ILE A 191 -4.08 -10.96 -10.63
C ILE A 191 -4.16 -12.41 -10.14
N VAL A 192 -4.89 -12.67 -9.05
CA VAL A 192 -5.10 -14.04 -8.52
C VAL A 192 -5.83 -14.92 -9.53
N ILE A 193 -6.86 -14.39 -10.22
CA ILE A 193 -7.66 -15.14 -11.21
C ILE A 193 -6.99 -15.16 -12.59
N LEU A 194 -6.48 -14.03 -13.07
CA LEU A 194 -5.88 -13.93 -14.40
C LEU A 194 -4.62 -14.78 -14.51
N SER A 195 -3.83 -14.89 -13.44
CA SER A 195 -2.64 -15.76 -13.43
C SER A 195 -2.93 -17.25 -13.62
N ILE A 196 -4.19 -17.68 -13.43
CA ILE A 196 -4.62 -19.05 -13.71
C ILE A 196 -4.56 -19.32 -15.21
N TYR A 197 -5.08 -18.39 -16.01
CA TYR A 197 -5.40 -18.59 -17.44
C TYR A 197 -4.45 -17.87 -18.39
N LEU A 198 -3.90 -16.73 -17.99
CA LEU A 198 -3.01 -15.91 -18.81
C LEU A 198 -1.54 -16.22 -18.49
N ARG A 199 -0.64 -15.87 -19.42
CA ARG A 199 0.80 -16.11 -19.31
C ARG A 199 1.57 -14.88 -19.75
N GLN A 200 2.60 -14.53 -18.99
CA GLN A 200 3.60 -13.52 -19.33
C GLN A 200 4.99 -14.13 -19.17
N ILE A 201 5.64 -14.44 -20.30
CA ILE A 201 6.97 -15.08 -20.31
C ILE A 201 7.98 -14.25 -19.51
N GLY A 202 8.69 -14.90 -18.58
CA GLY A 202 9.74 -14.29 -17.76
C GLY A 202 9.27 -13.44 -16.57
N SER A 203 7.96 -13.32 -16.31
CA SER A 203 7.44 -12.61 -15.13
C SER A 203 7.37 -13.53 -13.90
N SER A 204 7.75 -13.00 -12.73
CA SER A 204 7.59 -13.69 -11.44
C SER A 204 6.13 -13.77 -10.95
N GLN A 205 5.19 -13.17 -11.68
CA GLN A 205 3.75 -13.16 -11.38
C GLN A 205 2.96 -14.00 -12.41
N SER A 206 3.66 -14.89 -13.12
CA SER A 206 3.07 -15.76 -14.13
C SER A 206 3.70 -17.14 -14.04
N LYS A 207 2.88 -18.17 -14.33
CA LYS A 207 3.36 -19.54 -14.53
C LYS A 207 4.12 -19.68 -15.86
N PRO A 208 4.92 -20.75 -16.03
CA PRO A 208 5.45 -21.14 -17.33
C PRO A 208 4.36 -21.27 -18.40
N VAL A 209 4.70 -20.99 -19.66
CA VAL A 209 3.72 -20.93 -20.76
C VAL A 209 3.09 -22.30 -21.03
N ASP A 210 3.85 -23.37 -20.82
CA ASP A 210 3.44 -24.77 -20.95
C ASP A 210 2.82 -25.36 -19.66
N ALA A 211 2.77 -24.60 -18.56
CA ALA A 211 2.16 -25.06 -17.32
C ALA A 211 0.61 -25.12 -17.44
N PRO A 212 -0.04 -26.21 -16.97
CA PRO A 212 -1.49 -26.32 -16.92
C PRO A 212 -2.17 -25.21 -16.09
N ASN A 213 -3.41 -24.89 -16.44
CA ASN A 213 -4.19 -23.86 -15.72
C ASN A 213 -4.41 -24.22 -14.25
N MET A 214 -4.63 -25.50 -13.94
CA MET A 214 -4.91 -25.93 -12.56
C MET A 214 -3.66 -26.23 -11.72
N GLU A 215 -2.47 -26.03 -12.28
CA GLU A 215 -1.20 -26.04 -11.52
C GLU A 215 -1.06 -24.74 -10.73
N THR A 216 -0.73 -24.86 -9.44
CA THR A 216 -0.66 -23.74 -8.47
C THR A 216 0.79 -23.43 -8.12
N GLY A 217 1.10 -22.16 -7.88
CA GLY A 217 2.44 -21.66 -7.64
C GLY A 217 3.17 -21.31 -8.93
N VAL A 218 4.35 -20.71 -8.77
CA VAL A 218 5.29 -20.39 -9.85
C VAL A 218 6.26 -21.56 -10.08
#